data_AF-A0A7J9KL67-F1
#
_entry.id   AF-A0A7J9KL67-F1
#
_cell.length_a   1.000
_cell.length_b   1.000
_cell.length_c   1.000
_cell.angle_alpha   90.00
_cell.angle_beta   90.00
_cell.angle_gamma   90.00
#
_symmetry.space_group_name_H-M   'P 1'
#
loop_
_entity.id
_entity.type
_entity.pdbx_description
1 polymer ?
#
loop_
_entity_poly.entity_id
_entity_poly.type
_entity_poly.pdbx_seq_one_letter_code
_entity_poly.pdbx_strand_id
1 'polypeptide(L)'
;MSYQIGLPRRKQRHVNLLFWKTVKSTTKREWEQNKKYLYKIDEGVSKELFSKNSKAWTKAFQRLHLVSDIVDNNLREAFNSSIMKSIFKSIITMLEEIKVKMMTKIVDKRKQCSLWKYNYCSLIKKKFDDNKKKCVDWKMIWNGENGCEVKKGRK
;
A
#
# COMPACT_ATOMS: atom_id res chain seq x y z
N MET A 1 10.52 5.18 1.41
CA MET A 1 11.57 4.20 1.00
C MET A 1 11.66 4.11 -0.54
N SER A 2 12.38 5.05 -1.16
CA SER A 2 12.66 5.06 -2.59
C SER A 2 14.04 4.45 -2.83
N TYR A 3 14.08 3.27 -3.48
CA TYR A 3 15.33 2.67 -3.92
C TYR A 3 15.86 3.47 -5.11
N GLN A 4 16.93 4.24 -4.93
CA GLN A 4 17.66 4.87 -6.03
C GLN A 4 18.78 3.92 -6.46
N ILE A 5 18.45 3.05 -7.41
CA ILE A 5 19.41 2.21 -8.10
C ILE A 5 19.86 3.04 -9.31
N GLY A 6 21.14 3.01 -9.67
CA GLY A 6 21.72 3.73 -10.81
C GLY A 6 21.22 3.25 -12.19
N LEU A 7 19.94 2.89 -12.30
CA LEU A 7 19.29 2.39 -13.50
C LEU A 7 18.77 3.54 -14.37
N PRO A 8 18.69 3.35 -15.70
CA PRO A 8 18.05 4.29 -16.61
C PRO A 8 16.62 4.60 -16.15
N ARG A 9 16.20 5.87 -16.25
CA ARG A 9 14.89 6.36 -15.73
C ARG A 9 13.68 5.50 -16.14
N ARG A 10 13.67 4.94 -17.35
CA ARG A 10 12.60 4.05 -17.84
C ARG A 10 12.57 2.72 -17.09
N LYS A 11 13.73 2.07 -16.91
CA LYS A 11 13.86 0.81 -16.18
C LYS A 11 13.52 1.00 -14.70
N GLN A 12 13.96 2.12 -14.10
CA GLN A 12 13.63 2.47 -12.72
C GLN A 12 12.12 2.58 -12.46
N ARG A 13 11.37 3.22 -13.38
CA ARG A 13 9.90 3.32 -13.27
C ARG A 13 9.24 1.94 -13.31
N HIS A 14 9.68 1.08 -14.23
CA HIS A 14 9.10 -0.25 -14.40
C HIS A 14 9.36 -1.15 -13.18
N VAL A 15 10.59 -1.13 -12.66
CA VAL A 15 10.98 -1.81 -11.41
C VAL A 15 10.15 -1.31 -10.22
N ASN A 16 10.00 0.01 -10.07
CA ASN A 16 9.19 0.59 -8.99
C ASN A 16 7.72 0.17 -9.05
N LEU A 17 7.12 0.15 -10.25
CA LEU A 17 5.72 -0.29 -10.41
C LEU A 17 5.54 -1.75 -9.99
N LEU A 18 6.45 -2.63 -10.38
CA LEU A 18 6.40 -4.05 -10.03
C LEU A 18 6.74 -4.30 -8.56
N PHE A 19 7.65 -3.52 -7.99
CA PHE A 19 7.91 -3.53 -6.56
C PHE A 19 6.62 -3.25 -5.78
N TRP A 20 5.95 -2.13 -6.06
CA TRP A 20 4.71 -1.77 -5.37
C TRP A 20 3.58 -2.77 -5.63
N LYS A 21 3.51 -3.36 -6.82
CA LYS A 21 2.58 -4.45 -7.13
C LYS A 21 2.86 -5.69 -6.26
N THR A 22 4.13 -6.03 -6.06
CA THR A 22 4.55 -7.15 -5.21
C THR A 22 4.22 -6.88 -3.74
N VAL A 23 4.58 -5.70 -3.23
CA VAL A 23 4.30 -5.25 -1.85
C VAL A 23 2.81 -5.31 -1.54
N LYS A 24 1.97 -4.88 -2.49
CA LYS A 24 0.50 -4.83 -2.34
C LYS A 24 -0.22 -6.13 -2.68
N SER A 25 0.50 -7.18 -3.08
CA SER A 25 -0.10 -8.49 -3.36
C SER A 25 -0.83 -8.99 -2.12
N THR A 26 -2.08 -9.44 -2.27
CA THR A 26 -2.90 -9.89 -1.13
C THR A 26 -2.77 -11.38 -0.87
N THR A 27 -2.25 -12.14 -1.84
CA THR A 27 -2.06 -13.59 -1.74
C THR A 27 -0.61 -13.97 -1.96
N LYS A 28 -0.17 -15.07 -1.33
CA LYS A 28 1.17 -15.63 -1.53
C LYS A 28 1.44 -15.96 -3.00
N ARG A 29 0.43 -16.48 -3.71
CA ARG A 29 0.52 -16.83 -5.14
C ARG A 29 0.82 -15.59 -6.00
N GLU A 30 0.07 -14.50 -5.79
CA GLU A 30 0.30 -13.26 -6.53
C GLU A 30 1.69 -12.66 -6.21
N TRP A 31 2.10 -12.73 -4.94
CA TRP A 31 3.42 -12.28 -4.52
C TRP A 31 4.55 -13.07 -5.22
N GLU A 32 4.47 -14.40 -5.25
CA GLU A 32 5.46 -15.25 -5.93
C GLU A 32 5.54 -14.97 -7.44
N GLN A 33 4.38 -14.75 -8.09
CA GLN A 33 4.33 -14.38 -9.49
C GLN A 33 5.03 -13.03 -9.74
N ASN A 34 4.67 -11.99 -8.97
CA ASN A 34 5.27 -10.67 -9.12
C ASN A 34 6.78 -10.67 -8.81
N LYS A 35 7.23 -11.46 -7.82
CA LYS A 35 8.64 -11.69 -7.54
C LYS A 35 9.39 -12.31 -8.72
N LYS A 36 8.81 -13.32 -9.39
CA LYS A 36 9.38 -13.92 -10.61
C LYS A 36 9.46 -12.92 -11.76
N TYR A 37 8.45 -12.06 -11.93
CA TYR A 37 8.50 -10.99 -12.94
C TYR A 37 9.62 -9.98 -12.66
N LEU A 38 9.78 -9.56 -11.40
CA LEU A 38 10.84 -8.64 -11.02
C LEU A 38 12.23 -9.24 -11.29
N TYR A 39 12.41 -10.53 -10.97
CA TYR A 39 13.64 -11.27 -11.25
C TYR A 39 14.00 -11.30 -12.74
N LYS A 40 13.01 -11.47 -13.63
CA LYS A 40 13.25 -11.45 -15.09
C LYS A 40 13.68 -10.09 -15.64
N ILE A 41 13.32 -9.00 -14.97
CA ILE A 41 13.66 -7.63 -15.39
C ILE A 41 15.03 -7.22 -14.88
N ASP A 42 15.31 -7.55 -13.63
CA ASP A 42 16.59 -7.31 -13.00
C ASP A 42 16.83 -8.28 -11.85
N GLU A 43 17.70 -9.26 -12.11
CA GLU A 43 18.05 -10.28 -11.13
C GLU A 43 18.75 -9.69 -9.90
N GLY A 44 19.68 -8.75 -10.11
CA GLY A 44 20.45 -8.14 -9.03
C GLY A 44 19.55 -7.39 -8.06
N VAL A 45 18.68 -6.53 -8.60
CA VAL A 45 17.70 -5.77 -7.79
C VAL A 45 16.72 -6.69 -7.08
N SER A 46 16.23 -7.72 -7.77
CA SER A 46 15.30 -8.67 -7.17
C SER A 46 15.94 -9.41 -5.99
N LYS A 47 17.17 -9.93 -6.17
CA LYS A 47 17.92 -10.60 -5.09
C LYS A 47 18.16 -9.68 -3.90
N GLU A 48 18.62 -8.45 -4.13
CA GLU A 48 18.87 -7.48 -3.05
C GLU A 48 17.58 -7.09 -2.30
N LEU A 49 16.49 -6.89 -3.04
CA LEU A 49 15.23 -6.51 -2.45
C LEU A 49 14.65 -7.62 -1.57
N PHE A 50 14.67 -8.85 -2.06
CA PHE A 50 14.08 -10.00 -1.38
C PHE A 50 15.03 -10.72 -0.41
N SER A 51 16.30 -10.33 -0.33
CA SER A 51 17.22 -10.80 0.72
C SER A 51 16.86 -10.23 2.09
N LYS A 52 16.27 -9.02 2.12
CA LYS A 52 15.68 -8.41 3.31
C LYS A 52 14.42 -9.19 3.70
N ASN A 53 13.95 -9.04 4.95
CA ASN A 53 12.75 -9.71 5.46
C ASN A 53 11.49 -9.35 4.64
N SER A 54 11.29 -10.01 3.50
CA SER A 54 10.35 -9.60 2.47
C SER A 54 8.90 -9.78 2.87
N LYS A 55 8.67 -10.71 3.80
CA LYS A 55 7.37 -10.97 4.38
C LYS A 55 6.92 -9.82 5.28
N ALA A 56 7.85 -9.16 6.00
CA ALA A 56 7.53 -8.09 6.94
C ALA A 56 6.89 -6.86 6.28
N TRP A 57 7.25 -6.56 5.03
CA TRP A 57 6.77 -5.38 4.31
C TRP A 57 5.81 -5.72 3.15
N THR A 58 5.33 -6.97 3.06
CA THR A 58 4.39 -7.40 2.02
C THR A 58 3.02 -7.71 2.63
N LYS A 59 1.95 -7.21 1.99
CA LYS A 59 0.56 -7.37 2.45
C LYS A 59 0.11 -8.83 2.53
N ALA A 60 0.51 -9.69 1.60
CA ALA A 60 0.18 -11.11 1.57
C ALA A 60 0.56 -11.89 2.84
N PHE A 61 1.47 -11.36 3.66
CA PHE A 61 1.93 -11.99 4.91
C PHE A 61 1.59 -11.16 6.15
N GLN A 62 0.85 -10.05 6.00
CA GLN A 62 0.34 -9.29 7.13
C GLN A 62 -0.81 -10.05 7.80
N ARG A 63 -0.95 -9.87 9.13
CA ARG A 63 -2.01 -10.54 9.88
C ARG A 63 -3.38 -10.04 9.41
N LEU A 64 -4.32 -10.97 9.22
CA LEU A 64 -5.66 -10.71 8.66
C LEU A 64 -6.51 -9.72 9.46
N HIS A 65 -6.21 -9.49 10.73
CA HIS A 65 -6.99 -8.59 11.60
C HIS A 65 -6.70 -7.10 11.39
N LEU A 66 -5.62 -6.74 10.69
CA LEU A 66 -5.25 -5.34 10.39
C LEU A 66 -5.29 -5.10 8.88
N VAL A 67 -6.50 -5.05 8.31
CA VAL A 67 -6.70 -4.82 6.87
C VAL A 67 -6.50 -3.34 6.54
N SER A 68 -5.27 -2.85 6.64
CA SER A 68 -4.89 -1.53 6.13
C SER A 68 -4.50 -1.63 4.65
N ASP A 69 -4.87 -0.62 3.88
CA ASP A 69 -4.35 -0.43 2.51
C ASP A 69 -2.97 0.28 2.52
N ILE A 70 -2.59 0.88 3.65
CA ILE A 70 -1.33 1.56 3.84
C ILE A 70 -0.26 0.53 4.23
N VAL A 71 0.70 0.34 3.34
CA VAL A 71 1.84 -0.57 3.47
C VAL A 71 3.18 0.17 3.35
N ASP A 72 3.11 1.50 3.20
CA ASP A 72 4.25 2.37 3.05
C ASP A 72 4.62 3.06 4.38
N ASN A 73 5.78 3.70 4.37
CA ASN A 73 6.30 4.44 5.52
C ASN A 73 5.83 5.90 5.54
N ASN A 74 4.85 6.28 4.71
CA ASN A 74 4.52 7.68 4.49
C ASN A 74 4.00 8.36 5.75
N LEU A 75 3.25 7.64 6.59
CA LEU A 75 2.76 8.18 7.86
C LEU A 75 3.91 8.54 8.81
N ARG A 76 4.90 7.65 8.92
CA ARG A 76 6.10 7.90 9.73
C ARG A 76 6.95 9.02 9.15
N GLU A 77 7.16 9.04 7.83
CA GLU A 77 7.93 10.10 7.15
C GLU A 77 7.27 11.48 7.34
N ALA A 78 5.95 11.55 7.18
CA ALA A 78 5.18 12.78 7.39
C ALA A 78 5.21 13.25 8.86
N PHE A 79 5.15 12.31 9.81
CA PHE A 79 5.26 12.62 11.24
C PHE A 79 6.66 13.12 11.59
N ASN A 80 7.71 12.39 11.18
CA ASN A 80 9.10 12.78 11.43
C ASN A 80 9.42 14.15 10.82
N SER A 81 8.98 14.41 9.58
CA SER A 81 9.13 15.72 8.95
C SER A 81 8.42 16.82 9.73
N SER A 82 7.31 16.50 10.40
CA SER A 82 6.59 17.48 11.21
C SER A 82 7.35 17.87 12.49
N ILE A 83 8.10 16.94 13.07
CA ILE A 83 8.93 17.12 14.26
C ILE A 83 10.24 17.85 13.92
N MET A 84 10.87 17.50 12.81
CA MET A 84 12.16 18.11 12.43
C MET A 84 12.08 19.63 12.28
N LYS A 85 10.91 20.18 11.95
CA LYS A 85 10.66 21.63 11.86
C LYS A 85 10.64 22.33 13.22
N SER A 86 10.38 21.59 14.31
CA SER A 86 10.21 22.14 15.65
C SER A 86 11.31 21.71 16.64
N ILE A 87 12.19 20.77 16.26
CA ILE A 87 13.30 20.29 17.11
C ILE A 87 14.31 21.38 17.50
N PHE A 88 14.48 22.43 16.69
CA PHE A 88 15.41 23.53 16.99
C PHE A 88 14.87 24.52 18.03
N LYS A 89 13.72 24.24 18.66
CA LYS A 89 13.04 25.10 19.63
C LYS A 89 13.10 24.50 21.03
N SER A 90 12.73 25.28 22.04
CA SER A 90 12.56 24.76 23.39
C SER A 90 11.56 23.58 23.40
N ILE A 91 11.73 22.63 24.32
CA ILE A 91 10.86 21.43 24.41
C ILE A 91 9.39 21.84 24.52
N ILE A 92 9.08 22.88 25.29
CA ILE A 92 7.71 23.38 25.48
C ILE A 92 7.16 23.87 24.14
N THR A 93 7.89 24.76 23.45
CA THR A 93 7.48 25.29 22.13
C THR A 93 7.34 24.19 21.08
N MET A 94 8.23 23.19 21.08
CA MET A 94 8.19 22.06 20.16
C MET A 94 6.88 21.26 20.32
N LEU A 95 6.49 20.96 21.56
CA LEU A 95 5.28 20.20 21.87
C LEU A 95 4.01 20.99 21.54
N GLU A 96 3.98 22.29 21.82
CA GLU A 96 2.87 23.18 21.47
C GLU A 96 2.64 23.23 19.96
N GLU A 97 3.71 23.36 19.16
CA GLU A 97 3.61 23.39 17.71
C GLU A 97 3.12 22.07 17.12
N ILE A 98 3.60 20.93 17.65
CA ILE A 98 3.12 19.61 17.24
C ILE A 98 1.63 19.47 17.57
N LYS A 99 1.21 19.88 18.78
CA LYS A 99 -0.19 19.83 19.23
C LYS A 99 -1.10 20.66 18.32
N VAL A 100 -0.77 21.95 18.12
CA VAL A 100 -1.56 22.84 17.27
C VAL A 100 -1.67 22.28 15.84
N LYS A 101 -0.55 21.83 15.27
CA LYS A 101 -0.53 21.25 13.92
C LYS A 101 -1.40 20.00 13.80
N MET A 102 -1.41 19.13 14.81
CA MET A 102 -2.27 17.94 14.81
C MET A 102 -3.75 18.33 14.95
N MET A 103 -4.07 19.28 15.83
CA MET A 103 -5.44 19.78 15.99
C MET A 103 -5.98 20.39 14.69
N THR A 104 -5.22 21.28 14.05
CA THR A 104 -5.59 21.88 12.75
C THR A 104 -5.82 20.80 11.69
N LYS A 105 -4.90 19.83 11.57
CA LYS A 105 -5.06 18.72 10.62
C LYS A 105 -6.30 17.88 10.90
N ILE A 106 -6.64 17.60 12.15
CA ILE A 106 -7.83 16.83 12.51
C ILE A 106 -9.09 17.59 12.08
N VAL A 107 -9.16 18.89 12.34
CA VAL A 107 -10.28 19.74 11.91
C VAL A 107 -10.41 19.74 10.38
N ASP A 108 -9.31 19.93 9.65
CA ASP A 108 -9.32 19.90 8.19
C ASP A 108 -9.77 18.55 7.66
N LYS A 109 -9.31 17.44 8.26
CA LYS A 109 -9.73 16.10 7.87
C LYS A 109 -11.21 15.86 8.16
N ARG A 110 -11.74 16.34 9.29
CA ARG A 110 -13.18 16.27 9.59
C ARG A 110 -14.01 17.07 8.58
N LYS A 111 -13.59 18.27 8.21
CA LYS A 111 -14.22 19.07 7.14
C LYS A 111 -14.19 18.35 5.79
N GLN A 112 -13.09 17.66 5.48
CA GLN A 112 -13.02 16.84 4.27
C GLN A 112 -13.99 15.65 4.34
N CYS A 113 -14.08 14.98 5.49
CA CYS A 113 -14.99 13.86 5.70
C CYS A 113 -16.47 14.27 5.62
N SER A 114 -16.84 15.47 6.11
CA SER A 114 -18.23 15.95 6.01
C SER A 114 -18.67 16.18 4.56
N LEU A 115 -17.74 16.33 3.62
CA LEU A 115 -18.03 16.43 2.18
C LEU A 115 -18.19 15.05 1.51
N TRP A 116 -17.96 13.94 2.22
CA TRP A 116 -18.05 12.62 1.61
C TRP A 116 -19.50 12.20 1.42
N LYS A 117 -19.82 11.71 0.22
CA LYS A 117 -21.13 11.14 -0.10
C LYS A 117 -21.41 9.80 0.61
N TYR A 118 -20.37 9.08 0.98
CA TYR A 118 -20.43 7.74 1.57
C TYR A 118 -19.62 7.71 2.87
N ASN A 119 -19.80 6.65 3.66
CA ASN A 119 -19.03 6.41 4.90
C ASN A 119 -17.52 6.13 4.67
N TYR A 120 -17.03 6.27 3.44
CA TYR A 120 -15.64 6.05 3.07
C TYR A 120 -15.18 7.09 2.04
N CYS A 121 -13.87 7.33 2.00
CA CYS A 121 -13.24 8.30 1.12
C CYS A 121 -13.44 7.96 -0.37
N SER A 122 -13.44 8.99 -1.22
CA SER A 122 -13.54 8.85 -2.69
C SER A 122 -12.49 7.91 -3.28
N LEU A 123 -11.26 7.89 -2.72
CA LEU A 123 -10.21 6.97 -3.15
C LEU A 123 -10.53 5.50 -2.83
N ILE A 124 -11.11 5.25 -1.67
CA ILE A 124 -11.55 3.90 -1.27
C ILE A 124 -12.71 3.47 -2.15
N LYS A 125 -13.67 4.37 -2.41
CA LYS A 125 -14.78 4.12 -3.34
C LYS A 125 -14.27 3.75 -4.73
N LYS A 126 -13.34 4.53 -5.29
CA LYS A 126 -12.72 4.23 -6.59
C LYS A 126 -12.09 2.84 -6.61
N LYS A 127 -11.31 2.48 -5.59
CA LYS A 127 -10.71 1.13 -5.49
C LYS A 127 -11.76 0.03 -5.40
N PHE A 128 -12.82 0.26 -4.62
CA PHE A 128 -13.93 -0.67 -4.50
C PHE A 128 -14.63 -0.88 -5.85
N ASP A 129 -14.92 0.20 -6.58
CA ASP A 129 -15.57 0.13 -7.89
C ASP A 129 -14.68 -0.53 -8.95
N ASP A 130 -13.38 -0.25 -8.93
CA ASP A 130 -12.39 -0.92 -9.80
C ASP A 130 -12.32 -2.42 -9.50
N ASN A 131 -12.37 -2.82 -8.23
CA ASN A 131 -12.41 -4.22 -7.83
C ASN A 131 -13.74 -4.87 -8.24
N LYS A 132 -14.88 -4.18 -8.06
CA LYS A 132 -16.19 -4.66 -8.50
C LYS A 132 -16.18 -4.98 -9.99
N LYS A 133 -15.63 -4.09 -10.82
CA LYS A 133 -15.47 -4.32 -12.27
C LYS A 133 -14.63 -5.56 -12.57
N LYS A 134 -13.53 -5.77 -11.85
CA LYS A 134 -12.66 -6.96 -12.02
C LYS A 134 -13.34 -8.25 -11.56
N CYS A 135 -14.22 -8.18 -10.55
CA CYS A 135 -14.93 -9.34 -10.02
C CYS A 135 -15.99 -9.89 -10.98
N VAL A 136 -16.51 -9.08 -11.91
CA VAL A 136 -17.54 -9.52 -12.88
C VAL A 136 -17.10 -10.74 -13.69
N ASP A 137 -15.80 -10.86 -13.99
CA ASP A 137 -15.26 -11.98 -14.77
C ASP A 137 -15.03 -13.25 -13.93
N TRP A 138 -15.29 -13.23 -12.62
CA TRP A 138 -15.08 -14.37 -11.73
C TRP A 138 -16.40 -15.08 -11.44
N LYS A 139 -16.40 -16.40 -11.60
CA LYS A 139 -17.52 -17.29 -11.29
C LYS A 139 -17.13 -18.20 -10.14
N MET A 140 -17.99 -18.25 -9.13
CA MET A 140 -17.91 -19.22 -8.05
C MET A 140 -18.63 -20.49 -8.48
N ILE A 141 -17.93 -21.62 -8.43
CA ILE A 141 -18.47 -22.95 -8.64
C ILE A 141 -18.48 -23.62 -7.28
N TRP A 142 -19.67 -23.81 -6.72
CA TRP A 142 -19.86 -24.45 -5.43
C TRP A 142 -19.84 -25.97 -5.59
N ASN A 143 -19.25 -26.69 -4.64
CA ASN A 143 -19.07 -28.14 -4.72
C ASN A 143 -20.17 -28.96 -4.03
N GLY A 144 -21.22 -28.31 -3.50
CA GLY A 144 -22.28 -29.01 -2.76
C GLY A 144 -22.09 -29.07 -1.23
N GLU A 145 -20.91 -28.72 -0.73
CA GLU A 145 -20.55 -28.80 0.70
C GLU A 145 -19.85 -27.50 1.15
N ASN A 146 -18.71 -27.59 1.83
CA ASN A 146 -17.97 -26.45 2.36
C ASN A 146 -16.90 -25.91 1.40
N GLY A 147 -16.89 -26.35 0.14
CA GLY A 147 -15.89 -25.98 -0.84
C GLY A 147 -16.43 -25.13 -1.98
N CYS A 148 -15.58 -24.23 -2.50
CA CYS A 148 -15.87 -23.53 -3.74
C CYS A 148 -14.60 -23.33 -4.56
N GLU A 149 -14.72 -23.48 -5.87
CA GLU A 149 -13.69 -23.07 -6.83
C GLU A 149 -14.08 -21.72 -7.43
N VAL A 150 -13.11 -20.83 -7.59
CA VAL A 150 -13.34 -19.56 -8.29
C VAL A 150 -12.58 -19.58 -9.62
N LYS A 151 -13.31 -19.54 -10.73
CA LYS A 151 -12.74 -19.51 -12.09
C LYS A 151 -12.97 -18.14 -12.72
N LYS A 152 -11.94 -17.64 -13.42
CA LYS A 152 -12.02 -16.39 -14.18
C LYS A 152 -12.35 -16.70 -15.65
N GLY A 153 -13.46 -16.20 -16.19
CA GLY A 153 -13.80 -16.39 -17.61
C GLY A 153 -15.06 -15.64 -18.08
N ARG A 154 -14.90 -14.86 -19.16
CA ARG A 154 -15.95 -14.71 -20.18
C ARG A 154 -16.01 -16.03 -20.96
N LYS A 155 -17.23 -16.53 -21.20
CA LYS A 155 -17.44 -17.56 -22.22
C LYS A 155 -16.96 -17.03 -23.56
#